data_AF-A0A7V9JES8-F1
#
_entry.id   AF-A0A7V9JES8-F1
#
_cell.length_a   1.000
_cell.length_b   1.000
_cell.length_c   1.000
_cell.angle_alpha   90.00
_cell.angle_beta   90.00
_cell.angle_gamma   90.00
#
_symmetry.space_group_name_H-M   'P 1'
#
loop_
_entity.id
_entity.type
_entity.pdbx_description
1 polymer ?
#
loop_
_entity_poly.entity_id
_entity_poly.type
_entity_poly.pdbx_seq_one_letter_code
_entity_poly.pdbx_strand_id
1 'polypeptide(L)'
;MTQAVLEPFSAADLPESADPAAASAAAYATGVVELLSGLLLELVRARQPEVEPVLRGELPVAELSPELLARTLQVQGIWFQLLSIAEQNAAMRRRRQIEAERGYEQLRGTFAQVIAAA
;
A
#
# COMPACT_ATOMS: atom_id res chain seq x y z
N MET A 1 -33.79 -2.59 -3.66
CA MET A 1 -32.57 -3.34 -4.04
C MET A 1 -31.78 -3.57 -2.77
N THR A 2 -31.74 -4.81 -2.28
CA THR A 2 -31.04 -5.17 -1.04
C THR A 2 -29.55 -5.18 -1.32
N GLN A 3 -28.82 -4.20 -0.78
CA GLN A 3 -27.36 -4.17 -0.82
C GLN A 3 -26.86 -5.31 0.07
N ALA A 4 -26.35 -6.39 -0.55
CA ALA A 4 -25.66 -7.42 0.19
C ALA A 4 -24.42 -6.78 0.81
N VAL A 5 -24.38 -6.71 2.14
CA VAL A 5 -23.18 -6.33 2.88
C VAL A 5 -22.17 -7.44 2.61
N LEU A 6 -21.22 -7.17 1.72
CA LEU A 6 -20.06 -8.03 1.55
C LEU A 6 -19.26 -7.92 2.85
N GLU A 7 -19.09 -9.02 3.56
CA GLU A 7 -18.15 -9.02 4.68
C GLU A 7 -16.76 -8.63 4.15
N PRO A 8 -16.06 -7.71 4.83
CA PRO A 8 -14.74 -7.30 4.40
C PRO A 8 -13.81 -8.51 4.40
N PHE A 9 -13.01 -8.61 3.35
CA PHE A 9 -12.06 -9.69 3.17
C PHE A 9 -11.01 -9.64 4.29
N SER A 10 -10.86 -10.71 5.07
CA SER A 10 -9.90 -10.81 6.15
C SER A 10 -8.53 -11.22 5.61
N ALA A 11 -7.52 -10.38 5.85
CA ALA A 11 -6.15 -10.68 5.45
C ALA A 11 -5.57 -11.91 6.19
N ALA A 12 -6.10 -12.25 7.36
CA ALA A 12 -5.67 -13.42 8.15
C ALA A 12 -6.10 -14.75 7.51
N ASP A 13 -7.12 -14.72 6.65
CA ASP A 13 -7.67 -15.92 6.00
C ASP A 13 -7.03 -16.19 4.62
N LEU A 14 -6.04 -15.37 4.23
CA LEU A 14 -5.30 -15.58 2.99
C LEU A 14 -4.33 -16.76 3.12
N PRO A 15 -4.25 -17.64 2.10
CA PRO A 15 -3.23 -18.66 2.07
C PRO A 15 -1.83 -18.02 2.03
N GLU A 16 -0.89 -18.62 2.74
CA GLU A 16 0.50 -18.20 2.71
C GLU A 16 1.07 -18.30 1.28
N SER A 17 1.94 -17.37 0.90
CA SER A 17 2.54 -17.39 -0.42
C SER A 17 3.50 -18.58 -0.56
N ALA A 18 3.36 -19.34 -1.64
CA ALA A 18 4.27 -20.44 -1.97
C ALA A 18 5.71 -19.98 -2.31
N ASP A 19 5.93 -18.68 -2.54
CA ASP A 19 7.26 -18.09 -2.78
C ASP A 19 7.73 -17.34 -1.51
N PRO A 20 8.75 -17.84 -0.78
CA PRO A 20 9.23 -17.20 0.44
C PRO A 20 9.70 -15.75 0.22
N ALA A 21 10.25 -15.44 -0.95
CA ALA A 21 10.67 -14.07 -1.30
C ALA A 21 9.45 -13.15 -1.51
N ALA A 22 8.33 -13.70 -1.98
CA ALA A 22 7.06 -12.97 -2.09
C ALA A 22 6.44 -12.71 -0.71
N ALA A 23 6.41 -13.72 0.16
CA ALA A 23 5.91 -13.60 1.53
C ALA A 23 6.71 -12.54 2.33
N SER A 24 8.05 -12.62 2.27
CA SER A 24 8.96 -11.63 2.86
C SER A 24 8.70 -10.21 2.36
N ALA A 25 8.54 -10.04 1.05
CA ALA A 25 8.25 -8.73 0.46
C ALA A 25 6.89 -8.18 0.87
N ALA A 26 5.85 -9.02 0.96
CA ALA A 26 4.52 -8.63 1.39
C ALA A 26 4.52 -8.18 2.87
N ALA A 27 5.14 -8.96 3.75
CA ALA A 27 5.28 -8.59 5.17
C ALA A 27 6.03 -7.26 5.35
N TYR A 28 7.10 -7.07 4.57
CA TYR A 28 7.83 -5.81 4.55
C TYR A 28 6.95 -4.65 4.03
N ALA A 29 6.19 -4.85 2.95
CA ALA A 29 5.26 -3.85 2.42
C ALA A 29 4.24 -3.42 3.49
N THR A 30 3.65 -4.38 4.21
CA THR A 30 2.73 -4.09 5.33
C THR A 30 3.38 -3.20 6.39
N GLY A 31 4.59 -3.53 6.84
CA GLY A 31 5.31 -2.69 7.81
C GLY A 31 5.62 -1.28 7.30
N VAL A 32 5.96 -1.13 6.02
CA VAL A 32 6.16 0.20 5.39
C VAL A 32 4.85 0.97 5.30
N VAL A 33 3.75 0.32 4.94
CA VAL A 33 2.40 0.92 4.87
C VAL A 33 1.96 1.41 6.26
N GLU A 34 2.17 0.61 7.30
CA GLU A 34 1.89 0.99 8.69
C GLU A 34 2.73 2.20 9.13
N LEU A 35 4.04 2.19 8.84
CA LEU A 35 4.92 3.33 9.13
C LEU A 35 4.47 4.61 8.40
N LEU A 36 4.23 4.53 7.10
CA LEU A 36 3.88 5.69 6.28
C LEU A 36 2.49 6.25 6.65
N SER A 37 1.52 5.38 6.98
CA SER A 37 0.20 5.83 7.46
C SER A 37 0.29 6.53 8.81
N GLY A 38 1.10 6.00 9.74
CA GLY A 38 1.36 6.65 11.02
C GLY A 38 1.96 8.05 10.85
N LEU A 39 3.01 8.18 10.03
CA LEU A 39 3.64 9.46 9.74
C LEU A 39 2.70 10.45 9.04
N LEU A 40 1.84 9.97 8.13
CA LEU A 40 0.84 10.81 7.47
C LEU A 40 -0.19 11.33 8.48
N LEU A 41 -0.67 10.49 9.41
CA LEU A 41 -1.60 10.91 10.45
C LEU A 41 -0.97 11.91 11.42
N GLU A 42 0.29 11.71 11.81
CA GLU A 42 1.04 12.70 12.60
C GLU A 42 1.13 14.05 11.88
N LEU A 43 1.43 14.03 10.58
CA LEU A 43 1.47 15.25 9.76
C LEU A 43 0.10 15.93 9.68
N VAL A 44 -0.98 15.17 9.48
CA VAL A 44 -2.36 15.68 9.47
C VAL A 44 -2.69 16.36 10.79
N ARG A 45 -2.43 15.70 11.92
CA ARG A 45 -2.64 16.28 13.27
C ARG A 45 -1.88 17.60 13.47
N ALA A 46 -0.66 17.67 12.97
CA ALA A 46 0.19 18.84 13.13
C ALA A 46 -0.20 20.02 12.23
N ARG A 47 -0.78 19.76 11.05
CA ARG A 47 -0.98 20.78 10.00
C ARG A 47 -2.43 21.10 9.69
N GLN A 48 -3.31 20.12 9.75
CA GLN A 48 -4.74 20.22 9.41
C GLN A 48 -5.57 19.24 10.27
N PRO A 49 -5.62 19.45 11.60
CA PRO A 49 -6.30 18.54 12.53
C PRO A 49 -7.78 18.32 12.21
N GLU A 50 -8.44 19.30 11.57
CA GLU A 50 -9.82 19.21 11.12
C GLU A 50 -10.11 18.08 10.11
N VAL A 51 -9.07 17.58 9.43
CA VAL A 51 -9.19 16.49 8.43
C VAL A 51 -9.26 15.11 9.10
N GLU A 52 -8.67 14.92 10.28
CA GLU A 52 -8.56 13.60 10.92
C GLU A 52 -9.92 12.92 11.19
N PRO A 53 -10.94 13.61 11.74
CA PRO A 53 -12.26 13.00 11.97
C PRO A 53 -12.93 12.55 10.66
N VAL A 54 -12.69 13.28 9.56
CA VAL A 54 -13.23 12.94 8.24
C VAL A 54 -12.60 11.66 7.71
N LEU A 55 -11.28 11.51 7.84
CA LEU A 55 -10.55 10.31 7.43
C LEU A 55 -10.97 9.06 8.21
N ARG A 56 -11.38 9.23 9.47
CA ARG A 56 -11.89 8.16 10.32
C ARG A 56 -13.36 7.82 10.07
N GLY A 57 -14.04 8.56 9.20
CA GLY A 57 -15.47 8.40 8.95
C GLY A 57 -16.36 8.87 10.11
N GLU A 58 -15.82 9.68 11.02
CA GLU A 58 -16.54 10.24 12.17
C GLU A 58 -17.42 11.43 11.78
N LEU A 59 -17.14 12.07 10.62
CA LEU A 59 -17.94 13.16 10.08
C LEU A 59 -18.62 12.77 8.75
N PRO A 60 -19.94 12.96 8.60
CA PRO A 60 -20.64 12.70 7.34
C PRO A 60 -20.19 13.64 6.23
N VAL A 61 -20.05 13.11 5.00
CA VAL A 61 -19.65 13.90 3.82
C VAL A 61 -20.60 15.08 3.54
N ALA A 62 -21.89 14.91 3.84
CA ALA A 62 -22.91 15.95 3.64
C ALA A 62 -22.70 17.20 4.53
N GLU A 63 -21.92 17.08 5.60
CA GLU A 63 -21.64 18.15 6.55
C GLU A 63 -20.30 18.87 6.27
N LEU A 64 -19.54 18.41 5.27
CA LEU A 64 -18.23 18.97 4.94
C LEU A 64 -18.34 20.25 4.13
N SER A 65 -17.57 21.28 4.51
CA SER A 65 -17.35 22.41 3.62
C SER A 65 -16.56 21.96 2.38
N PRO A 66 -16.70 22.65 1.23
CA PRO A 66 -15.92 22.36 0.02
C PRO A 66 -14.41 22.36 0.28
N GLU A 67 -13.91 23.25 1.13
CA GLU A 67 -12.50 23.37 1.47
C GLU A 67 -12.02 22.16 2.28
N LEU A 68 -12.81 21.70 3.25
CA LEU A 68 -12.48 20.53 4.07
C LEU A 68 -12.53 19.25 3.25
N LEU A 69 -13.52 19.13 2.35
CA LEU A 69 -13.60 18.02 1.40
C LEU A 69 -12.37 17.99 0.48
N ALA A 70 -11.97 19.13 -0.09
CA ALA A 70 -10.80 19.21 -0.95
C ALA A 70 -9.50 18.79 -0.22
N ARG A 71 -9.32 19.25 1.03
CA ARG A 71 -8.18 18.88 1.87
C ARG A 71 -8.17 17.39 2.21
N THR A 72 -9.34 16.82 2.52
CA THR A 72 -9.49 15.38 2.79
C THR A 72 -9.12 14.55 1.55
N LEU A 73 -9.63 14.93 0.38
CA LEU A 73 -9.28 14.26 -0.89
C LEU A 73 -7.80 14.38 -1.22
N GLN A 74 -7.17 15.52 -0.90
CA GLN A 74 -5.73 15.69 -1.06
C GLN A 74 -4.94 14.73 -0.17
N VAL A 75 -5.31 14.60 1.11
CA VAL A 75 -4.67 13.64 2.03
C VAL A 75 -4.87 12.20 1.56
N GLN A 76 -6.07 11.86 1.08
CA GLN A 76 -6.34 10.56 0.48
C GLN A 76 -5.45 10.31 -0.77
N GLY A 77 -5.25 11.33 -1.60
CA GLY A 77 -4.34 11.26 -2.75
C GLY A 77 -2.89 11.02 -2.34
N ILE A 78 -2.41 11.70 -1.30
CA ILE A 78 -1.08 11.46 -0.71
C ILE A 78 -0.98 10.02 -0.21
N TRP A 79 -2.01 9.53 0.48
CA TRP A 79 -2.04 8.16 0.96
C TRP A 79 -1.89 7.13 -0.16
N PHE A 80 -2.62 7.28 -1.27
CA PHE A 80 -2.46 6.40 -2.42
C PHE A 80 -1.06 6.46 -3.04
N GLN A 81 -0.42 7.63 -3.08
CA GLN A 81 0.97 7.72 -3.53
C GLN A 81 1.94 6.99 -2.58
N LEU A 82 1.73 7.11 -1.26
CA LEU A 82 2.54 6.39 -0.26
C LEU A 82 2.38 4.88 -0.39
N LEU A 83 1.16 4.38 -0.64
CA LEU A 83 0.92 2.97 -0.93
C LEU A 83 1.71 2.49 -2.16
N SER A 84 1.69 3.27 -3.25
CA SER A 84 2.45 2.93 -4.46
C SER A 84 3.97 2.90 -4.20
N ILE A 85 4.48 3.85 -3.41
CA ILE A 85 5.90 3.87 -3.00
C ILE A 85 6.25 2.62 -2.18
N ALA A 86 5.40 2.24 -1.22
CA ALA A 86 5.62 1.05 -0.40
C ALA A 86 5.67 -0.23 -1.25
N GLU A 87 4.73 -0.37 -2.19
CA GLU A 87 4.68 -1.50 -3.13
C GLU A 87 5.94 -1.57 -3.99
N GLN A 88 6.36 -0.45 -4.58
CA GLN A 88 7.58 -0.39 -5.40
C GLN A 88 8.83 -0.71 -4.59
N ASN A 89 8.91 -0.22 -3.34
CA ASN A 89 10.04 -0.49 -2.45
C ASN A 89 10.13 -1.99 -2.12
N ALA A 90 9.00 -2.62 -1.80
CA ALA A 90 8.89 -4.06 -1.55
C ALA A 90 9.24 -4.89 -2.80
N ALA A 91 8.76 -4.48 -3.98
CA ALA A 91 9.10 -5.14 -5.25
C ALA A 91 10.61 -5.10 -5.53
N MET A 92 11.25 -3.95 -5.31
CA MET A 92 12.70 -3.84 -5.47
C MET A 92 13.48 -4.69 -4.45
N ARG A 93 12.99 -4.76 -3.21
CA ARG A 93 13.57 -5.65 -2.19
C ARG A 93 13.45 -7.12 -2.60
N ARG A 94 12.27 -7.55 -3.07
CA ARG A 94 12.05 -8.91 -3.59
C ARG A 94 13.02 -9.27 -4.70
N ARG A 95 13.25 -8.35 -5.65
CA ARG A 95 14.22 -8.55 -6.73
C ARG A 95 15.62 -8.79 -6.19
N ARG A 96 16.12 -7.94 -5.30
CA ARG A 96 17.45 -8.13 -4.69
C ARG A 96 17.57 -9.45 -3.94
N GLN A 97 16.51 -9.86 -3.24
CA GLN A 97 16.48 -11.15 -2.54
C GLN A 97 16.56 -12.34 -3.52
N ILE A 98 15.77 -12.32 -4.60
CA ILE A 98 15.81 -13.35 -5.64
C ILE A 98 17.21 -13.43 -6.26
N GLU A 99 17.80 -12.29 -6.61
CA GLU A 99 19.14 -12.24 -7.20
C GLU A 99 20.20 -12.82 -6.26
N ALA A 100 20.16 -12.46 -4.97
CA ALA A 100 21.10 -12.93 -3.97
C ALA A 100 20.98 -14.43 -3.66
N GLU A 101 19.75 -14.95 -3.57
CA GLU A 101 19.49 -16.34 -3.17
C GLU A 101 19.48 -17.32 -4.35
N ARG A 102 19.04 -16.87 -5.53
CA ARG A 102 18.72 -17.73 -6.67
C ARG A 102 19.52 -17.38 -7.93
N GLY A 103 20.30 -16.31 -7.88
CA GLY A 103 21.11 -15.82 -8.99
C GLY A 103 20.36 -14.92 -9.96
N TYR A 104 21.13 -14.17 -10.76
CA TYR A 104 20.62 -13.18 -11.70
C TYR A 104 19.68 -13.77 -12.77
N GLU A 105 19.93 -15.00 -13.23
CA GLU A 105 19.10 -15.67 -14.25
C GLU A 105 17.64 -15.87 -13.82
N GLN A 106 17.39 -15.92 -12.50
CA GLN A 106 16.05 -16.09 -11.94
C GLN A 106 15.29 -14.77 -11.78
N LEU A 107 15.90 -13.62 -12.11
CA LEU A 107 15.22 -12.33 -12.15
C LEU A 107 14.32 -12.21 -13.38
N ARG A 108 13.01 -12.20 -13.13
CA ARG A 108 11.98 -12.04 -14.16
C ARG A 108 12.02 -10.66 -14.81
N GLY A 109 11.75 -10.63 -16.12
CA GLY A 109 11.63 -9.38 -16.88
C GLY A 109 12.96 -8.63 -17.07
N THR A 110 14.08 -9.36 -17.02
CA THR A 110 15.41 -8.84 -17.37
C THR A 110 15.70 -9.08 -18.85
N PHE A 111 16.60 -8.28 -19.41
CA PHE A 111 17.04 -8.46 -20.81
C PHE A 111 17.72 -9.81 -21.03
N ALA A 112 18.44 -10.33 -20.02
CA ALA A 112 19.08 -11.63 -20.09
C ALA A 112 18.06 -12.77 -20.28
N GLN A 113 16.93 -12.74 -19.56
CA GLN A 113 15.86 -13.72 -19.79
C GLN A 113 15.24 -13.63 -21.19
N VAL A 114 15.10 -12.42 -21.74
CA VAL A 114 14.57 -12.24 -23.10
C VAL A 114 15.52 -12.82 -24.14
N ILE A 115 16.83 -12.61 -23.99
CA ILE A 115 17.85 -13.16 -24.90
C ILE A 115 17.98 -14.68 -24.76
N ALA A 116 17.93 -15.22 -23.54
CA ALA A 116 18.00 -16.67 -23.32
C ALA A 116 16.76 -17.43 -23.83
N ALA A 117 15.63 -16.74 -23.99
CA ALA A 117 14.38 -17.29 -24.52
C ALA A 117 14.23 -17.14 -26.06
N ALA A 118 15.20 -16.52 -26.74
CA ALA A 118 15.25 -16.34 -28.20
C ALA A 118 16.02 -17.46 -28.89
#